data_AF-A0A090IQY6-F1
#
_entry.id   AF-A0A090IQY6-F1
#
_cell.length_a   1.000
_cell.length_b   1.000
_cell.length_c   1.000
_cell.angle_alpha   90.00
_cell.angle_beta   90.00
_cell.angle_gamma   90.00
#
_symmetry.space_group_name_H-M   'P 1'
#
loop_
_entity.id
_entity.type
_entity.pdbx_description
1 polymer ?
#
loop_
_entity_poly.entity_id
_entity_poly.type
_entity_poly.pdbx_seq_one_letter_code
_entity_poly.pdbx_strand_id
1 'polypeptide(L)'
;MARIVESNFGETPFQRLLGHNQDVMVRWSQLGDVLEKDGKLTAKLKEQVRRTLAQRNGCEYCKAKGKPDPAQFDEKTSVAVGFAEVFLYQKGEIADSTFDVLKEYFNEEEISELCAFISFTTASQYFGAMMKLKPENKQ
;
A
#
# COMPACT_ATOMS: atom_id res chain seq x y z
N MET A 1 -5.18 -18.49 10.82
CA MET A 1 -4.19 -19.27 10.07
C MET A 1 -4.27 -18.90 8.61
N ALA A 2 -3.11 -18.66 7.98
CA ALA A 2 -2.96 -18.42 6.56
C ALA A 2 -3.15 -19.72 5.73
N ARG A 3 -3.08 -19.63 4.40
CA ARG A 3 -3.22 -20.78 3.48
C ARG A 3 -2.05 -21.76 3.52
N ILE A 4 -0.86 -21.29 3.85
CA ILE A 4 0.35 -22.09 3.98
C ILE A 4 0.95 -21.89 5.37
N VAL A 5 1.81 -22.81 5.78
CA VAL A 5 2.58 -22.69 7.02
C VAL A 5 3.56 -21.52 6.88
N GLU A 6 3.72 -20.74 7.94
CA GLU A 6 4.72 -19.67 8.02
C GLU A 6 6.13 -20.27 8.06
N SER A 7 7.08 -19.68 7.35
CA SER A 7 8.49 -20.06 7.47
C SER A 7 9.10 -19.53 8.78
N ASN A 8 10.32 -19.98 9.10
CA ASN A 8 11.09 -19.48 10.24
C ASN A 8 11.82 -18.15 9.95
N PHE A 9 11.64 -17.55 8.77
CA PHE A 9 12.36 -16.35 8.34
C PHE A 9 11.42 -15.16 8.21
N GLY A 10 11.75 -14.05 8.86
CA GLY A 10 10.94 -12.83 8.86
C GLY A 10 10.31 -12.50 10.22
N GLU A 11 10.06 -11.23 10.47
CA GLU A 11 9.61 -10.73 11.78
C GLU A 11 8.08 -10.69 11.89
N THR A 12 7.41 -10.35 10.79
CA THR A 12 5.94 -10.28 10.72
C THR A 12 5.34 -11.55 10.11
N PRO A 13 4.05 -11.86 10.40
CA PRO A 13 3.35 -12.94 9.70
C PRO A 13 3.40 -12.81 8.17
N PHE A 14 3.36 -11.57 7.66
CA PHE A 14 3.50 -11.28 6.24
C PHE A 14 4.89 -11.68 5.70
N GLN A 15 5.96 -11.25 6.38
CA GLN A 15 7.32 -11.61 6.00
C GLN A 15 7.55 -13.12 6.11
N ARG A 16 7.03 -13.79 7.15
CA ARG A 16 7.16 -15.25 7.29
C ARG A 16 6.47 -16.05 6.21
N LEU A 17 5.40 -15.52 5.61
CA LEU A 17 4.79 -16.10 4.42
C LEU A 17 5.64 -15.92 3.16
N LEU A 18 6.36 -14.80 3.03
CA LEU A 18 7.36 -14.62 1.97
C LEU A 18 8.66 -15.40 2.23
N GLY A 19 9.01 -15.66 3.49
CA GLY A 19 10.30 -16.20 3.93
C GLY A 19 10.63 -17.63 3.48
N HIS A 20 9.68 -18.32 2.82
CA HIS A 20 9.99 -19.50 2.00
C HIS A 20 10.94 -19.16 0.84
N ASN A 21 11.00 -17.89 0.44
CA ASN A 21 11.98 -17.31 -0.47
C ASN A 21 12.63 -16.08 0.18
N GLN A 22 13.74 -16.29 0.89
CA GLN A 22 14.40 -15.26 1.70
C GLN A 22 14.86 -14.06 0.88
N ASP A 23 15.45 -14.27 -0.30
CA ASP A 23 15.93 -13.18 -1.15
C ASP A 23 14.78 -12.27 -1.60
N VAL A 24 13.64 -12.85 -1.96
CA VAL A 24 12.43 -12.10 -2.29
C VAL A 24 11.90 -11.37 -1.06
N MET A 25 11.79 -12.04 0.10
CA MET A 25 11.33 -11.42 1.34
C MET A 25 12.16 -10.20 1.74
N VAL A 26 13.50 -10.31 1.67
CA VAL A 26 14.44 -9.24 2.03
C VAL A 26 14.26 -8.05 1.10
N ARG A 27 14.30 -8.27 -0.22
CA ARG A 27 14.17 -7.19 -1.22
C ARG A 27 12.78 -6.54 -1.19
N TRP A 28 11.74 -7.34 -0.97
CA TRP A 28 10.37 -6.84 -0.82
C TRP A 28 10.23 -5.95 0.40
N SER A 29 10.78 -6.38 1.54
CA SER A 29 10.75 -5.60 2.78
C SER A 29 11.54 -4.30 2.62
N GLN A 30 12.75 -4.36 2.04
CA GLN A 30 13.56 -3.17 1.77
C GLN A 30 12.85 -2.14 0.88
N LEU A 31 12.16 -2.59 -0.17
CA LEU A 31 11.39 -1.68 -1.01
C LEU A 31 10.23 -1.05 -0.22
N GLY A 32 9.55 -1.83 0.64
CA GLY A 32 8.55 -1.32 1.57
C GLY A 32 9.10 -0.25 2.51
N ASP A 33 10.24 -0.51 3.16
CA ASP A 33 10.89 0.44 4.08
C ASP A 33 11.28 1.75 3.38
N VAL A 34 11.75 1.68 2.14
CA VAL A 34 12.07 2.85 1.33
C VAL A 34 10.81 3.65 0.99
N LEU A 35 9.73 2.96 0.64
CA LEU A 35 8.47 3.55 0.20
C LEU A 35 7.60 4.06 1.36
N GLU A 36 7.68 3.50 2.56
CA GLU A 36 6.81 3.87 3.70
C GLU A 36 7.31 5.11 4.48
N LYS A 37 8.63 5.35 4.52
CA LYS A 37 9.25 6.51 5.20
C LYS A 37 9.08 7.83 4.43
N ASP A 38 9.40 8.97 5.02
CA ASP A 38 9.42 10.25 4.29
C ASP A 38 10.35 10.22 3.07
N GLY A 39 9.88 10.79 1.97
CA GLY A 39 10.58 10.90 0.70
C GLY A 39 10.16 12.16 -0.05
N LYS A 40 9.83 12.04 -1.34
CA LYS A 40 9.15 13.10 -2.08
C LYS A 40 7.73 13.30 -1.55
N LEU A 41 7.12 12.23 -1.04
CA LEU A 41 5.86 12.27 -0.32
C LEU A 41 6.08 11.99 1.17
N THR A 42 5.26 12.60 2.02
CA THR A 42 5.32 12.35 3.46
C THR A 42 4.78 10.95 3.79
N ALA A 43 5.34 10.33 4.84
CA ALA A 43 4.87 9.05 5.37
C ALA A 43 3.39 9.14 5.79
N LYS A 44 2.97 10.31 6.31
CA LYS A 44 1.58 10.55 6.69
C LYS A 44 0.62 10.46 5.50
N LEU A 45 0.95 11.10 4.37
CA LEU A 45 0.15 11.03 3.15
C LEU A 45 0.09 9.58 2.64
N LYS A 46 1.24 8.92 2.57
CA LYS A 46 1.35 7.53 2.10
C LYS A 46 0.56 6.55 2.97
N GLU A 47 0.52 6.75 4.27
CA GLU A 47 -0.31 5.94 5.16
C GLU A 47 -1.81 6.08 4.86
N GLN A 48 -2.30 7.27 4.51
CA GLN A 48 -3.70 7.45 4.11
C GLN A 48 -4.00 6.73 2.78
N VAL A 49 -3.10 6.86 1.80
CA VAL A 49 -3.18 6.10 0.53
C VAL A 49 -3.22 4.59 0.79
N ARG A 50 -2.33 4.08 1.65
CA ARG A 50 -2.27 2.65 2.01
C ARG A 50 -3.58 2.16 2.62
N ARG A 51 -4.16 2.93 3.55
CA ARG A 51 -5.44 2.61 4.22
C ARG A 51 -6.60 2.58 3.25
N THR A 52 -6.62 3.50 2.28
CA THR A 52 -7.61 3.55 1.19
C THR A 52 -7.54 2.28 0.34
N LEU A 53 -6.35 1.94 -0.17
CA LEU A 53 -6.13 0.71 -0.95
C LEU A 53 -6.60 -0.56 -0.20
N ALA A 54 -6.31 -0.63 1.10
CA ALA A 54 -6.66 -1.78 1.93
C ALA A 54 -8.17 -2.01 2.07
N GLN A 55 -9.02 -1.00 1.84
CA GLN A 55 -10.47 -1.16 1.93
C GLN A 55 -11.05 -2.03 0.81
N ARG A 56 -10.39 -2.05 -0.37
CA ARG A 56 -10.87 -2.73 -1.58
C ARG A 56 -10.01 -3.92 -2.00
N ASN A 57 -8.72 -3.96 -1.62
CA ASN A 57 -7.81 -5.01 -2.07
C ASN A 57 -7.96 -6.37 -1.36
N GLY A 58 -8.89 -6.51 -0.41
CA GLY A 58 -9.27 -7.81 0.16
C GLY A 58 -8.32 -8.40 1.22
N CYS A 59 -7.26 -7.69 1.59
CA CYS A 59 -6.33 -8.12 2.65
C CYS A 59 -6.87 -7.78 4.04
N GLU A 60 -7.44 -8.75 4.77
CA GLU A 60 -7.95 -8.54 6.14
C GLU A 60 -6.86 -8.03 7.10
N TYR A 61 -5.66 -8.63 7.06
CA TYR A 61 -4.51 -8.18 7.85
C TYR A 61 -4.15 -6.70 7.59
N CYS A 62 -4.14 -6.29 6.32
CA CYS A 62 -3.78 -4.93 5.92
C CYS A 62 -4.89 -3.93 6.26
N LYS A 63 -6.15 -4.34 6.12
CA LYS A 63 -7.35 -3.56 6.46
C LYS A 63 -7.47 -3.32 7.96
N ALA A 64 -7.01 -4.26 8.79
CA ALA A 64 -6.99 -4.12 10.24
C ALA A 64 -6.07 -3.01 10.74
N LYS A 65 -5.10 -2.55 9.93
CA LYS A 65 -4.22 -1.41 10.25
C LYS A 65 -4.96 -0.05 10.21
N GLY A 66 -6.25 -0.02 9.91
CA GLY A 66 -7.10 1.17 10.04
C GLY A 66 -7.75 1.62 8.74
N LYS A 67 -8.79 2.45 8.89
CA LYS A 67 -9.45 3.16 7.78
C LYS A 67 -8.74 4.49 7.50
N PRO A 68 -8.85 5.03 6.28
CA PRO A 68 -8.41 6.40 6.02
C PRO A 68 -9.10 7.36 6.99
N ASP A 69 -8.38 8.39 7.42
CA ASP A 69 -8.83 9.38 8.40
C ASP A 69 -8.91 10.78 7.74
N PRO A 70 -10.09 11.16 7.21
CA PRO A 70 -10.26 12.44 6.50
C PRO A 70 -9.93 13.67 7.33
N ALA A 71 -10.00 13.59 8.67
CA ALA A 71 -9.63 14.70 9.55
C ALA A 71 -8.13 15.04 9.48
N GLN A 72 -7.31 14.13 8.95
CA GLN A 72 -5.87 14.31 8.79
C GLN A 72 -5.46 14.78 7.39
N PHE A 73 -6.42 14.96 6.47
CA PHE A 73 -6.11 15.27 5.08
C PHE A 73 -5.84 16.77 4.90
N ASP A 74 -4.66 17.07 4.40
CA ASP A 74 -4.43 18.33 3.70
C ASP A 74 -4.84 18.19 2.23
N GLU A 75 -4.67 19.27 1.47
CA GLU A 75 -5.03 19.32 0.06
C GLU A 75 -4.32 18.22 -0.76
N LYS A 76 -2.98 18.11 -0.64
CA LYS A 76 -2.21 17.05 -1.31
C LYS A 76 -2.66 15.65 -0.92
N THR A 77 -2.91 15.39 0.37
CA THR A 77 -3.37 14.09 0.84
C THR A 77 -4.73 13.75 0.26
N SER A 78 -5.64 14.72 0.17
CA SER A 78 -6.95 14.54 -0.44
C SER A 78 -6.85 14.13 -1.91
N VAL A 79 -5.99 14.79 -2.69
CA VAL A 79 -5.77 14.46 -4.11
C VAL A 79 -5.12 13.07 -4.26
N ALA A 80 -4.11 12.74 -3.46
CA ALA A 80 -3.46 11.42 -3.52
C ALA A 80 -4.42 10.28 -3.14
N VAL A 81 -5.26 10.48 -2.12
CA VAL A 81 -6.31 9.52 -1.74
C VAL A 81 -7.37 9.38 -2.84
N GLY A 82 -7.79 10.50 -3.45
CA GLY A 82 -8.71 10.48 -4.59
C GLY A 82 -8.14 9.73 -5.79
N PHE A 83 -6.86 9.95 -6.11
CA PHE A 83 -6.16 9.21 -7.15
C PHE A 83 -6.09 7.71 -6.84
N ALA A 84 -5.83 7.33 -5.59
CA ALA A 84 -5.85 5.93 -5.16
C ALA A 84 -7.25 5.30 -5.29
N GLU A 85 -8.33 6.03 -5.00
CA GLU A 85 -9.70 5.57 -5.27
C GLU A 85 -9.93 5.35 -6.77
N VAL A 86 -9.54 6.29 -7.63
CA VAL A 86 -9.64 6.13 -9.10
C VAL A 86 -8.88 4.88 -9.56
N PHE A 87 -7.65 4.69 -9.09
CA PHE A 87 -6.85 3.48 -9.37
C PHE A 87 -7.57 2.20 -8.92
N LEU A 88 -8.26 2.20 -7.76
CA LEU A 88 -8.97 1.01 -7.30
C LEU A 88 -10.07 0.56 -8.27
N TYR A 89 -10.71 1.49 -8.98
CA TYR A 89 -11.74 1.17 -9.98
C TYR A 89 -11.17 0.95 -11.38
N GLN A 90 -10.24 1.80 -11.85
CA GLN A 90 -9.75 1.80 -13.23
C GLN A 90 -8.45 1.00 -13.43
N LYS A 91 -7.74 0.67 -12.34
CA LYS A 91 -6.46 -0.04 -12.37
C LYS A 91 -5.42 0.71 -13.20
N GLY A 92 -4.87 0.07 -14.24
CA GLY A 92 -3.88 0.67 -15.14
C GLY A 92 -4.48 1.56 -16.23
N GLU A 93 -5.81 1.53 -16.40
CA GLU A 93 -6.52 2.26 -17.46
C GLU A 93 -6.93 3.67 -17.00
N ILE A 94 -6.06 4.35 -16.25
CA ILE A 94 -6.33 5.71 -15.74
C ILE A 94 -6.14 6.70 -16.89
N ALA A 95 -7.16 7.52 -17.14
CA ALA A 95 -7.13 8.52 -18.21
C ALA A 95 -6.07 9.63 -17.95
N ASP A 96 -5.50 10.18 -19.03
CA ASP A 96 -4.54 11.28 -18.97
C ASP A 96 -5.11 12.50 -18.22
N SER A 97 -6.41 12.78 -18.36
CA SER A 97 -7.08 13.86 -17.63
C SER A 97 -7.00 13.71 -16.11
N THR A 98 -6.91 12.48 -15.59
CA THR A 98 -6.68 12.24 -14.16
C THR A 98 -5.25 12.60 -13.77
N PHE A 99 -4.28 12.33 -14.65
CA PHE A 99 -2.89 12.78 -14.44
C PHE A 99 -2.74 14.29 -14.58
N ASP A 100 -3.52 14.95 -15.44
CA ASP A 100 -3.52 16.41 -15.57
C ASP A 100 -3.92 17.07 -14.25
N VAL A 101 -4.99 16.57 -13.60
CA VAL A 101 -5.37 17.02 -12.25
C VAL A 101 -4.26 16.73 -11.24
N LEU A 102 -3.61 15.55 -11.30
CA LEU A 102 -2.53 15.21 -10.38
C LEU A 102 -1.34 16.19 -10.51
N LYS A 103 -1.02 16.62 -11.73
CA LYS A 103 0.06 17.59 -12.02
C LYS A 103 -0.23 19.01 -11.52
N GLU A 104 -1.47 19.35 -11.21
CA GLU A 104 -1.80 20.63 -10.55
C GLU A 104 -1.29 20.68 -9.10
N TYR A 105 -1.08 19.51 -8.47
CA TYR A 105 -0.70 19.38 -7.06
C TYR A 105 0.68 18.78 -6.83
N PHE A 106 1.14 17.93 -7.74
CA PHE A 106 2.36 17.15 -7.59
C PHE A 106 3.35 17.40 -8.73
N ASN A 107 4.64 17.40 -8.42
CA ASN A 107 5.68 17.37 -9.43
C ASN A 107 5.95 15.93 -9.93
N GLU A 108 6.75 15.80 -11.00
CA GLU A 108 7.07 14.50 -11.62
C GLU A 108 7.69 13.48 -10.65
N GLU A 109 8.55 13.92 -9.72
CA GLU A 109 9.16 13.02 -8.72
C GLU A 109 8.12 12.52 -7.71
N GLU A 110 7.22 13.40 -7.26
CA GLU A 110 6.12 13.06 -6.37
C GLU A 110 5.11 12.12 -7.04
N ILE A 111 4.76 12.37 -8.31
CA ILE A 111 3.87 11.50 -9.10
C ILE A 111 4.50 10.12 -9.27
N SER A 112 5.78 10.06 -9.64
CA SER A 112 6.51 8.80 -9.76
C SER A 112 6.51 8.02 -8.44
N GLU A 113 6.77 8.68 -7.32
CA GLU A 113 6.74 8.04 -6.00
C GLU A 113 5.31 7.57 -5.63
N LEU A 114 4.28 8.35 -5.92
CA LEU A 114 2.88 7.99 -5.64
C LEU A 114 2.48 6.73 -6.41
N CYS A 115 2.75 6.68 -7.72
CA CYS A 115 2.42 5.53 -8.56
C CYS A 115 3.19 4.27 -8.14
N ALA A 116 4.48 4.41 -7.80
CA ALA A 116 5.28 3.31 -7.28
C ALA A 116 4.72 2.79 -5.94
N PHE A 117 4.38 3.71 -5.03
CA PHE A 117 3.79 3.39 -3.73
C PHE A 117 2.45 2.65 -3.87
N ILE A 118 1.55 3.15 -4.71
CA ILE A 118 0.24 2.53 -4.97
C ILE A 118 0.40 1.12 -5.54
N SER A 119 1.29 0.96 -6.53
CA SER A 119 1.53 -0.32 -7.20
C SER A 119 2.10 -1.36 -6.23
N PHE A 120 3.16 -1.01 -5.50
CA PHE A 120 3.80 -1.88 -4.52
C PHE A 120 2.86 -2.25 -3.36
N THR A 121 2.13 -1.26 -2.84
CA THR A 121 1.14 -1.47 -1.78
C THR A 121 0.03 -2.40 -2.25
N THR A 122 -0.46 -2.24 -3.48
CA THR A 122 -1.46 -3.13 -4.06
C THR A 122 -0.94 -4.55 -4.20
N ALA A 123 0.29 -4.73 -4.69
CA ALA A 123 0.92 -6.05 -4.77
C ALA A 123 1.04 -6.71 -3.39
N SER A 124 1.46 -5.95 -2.37
CA SER A 124 1.58 -6.43 -0.99
C SER A 124 0.22 -6.82 -0.42
N GLN A 125 -0.81 -6.00 -0.63
CA GLN A 125 -2.16 -6.30 -0.16
C GLN A 125 -2.75 -7.52 -0.89
N TYR A 126 -2.55 -7.66 -2.20
CA TYR A 126 -2.97 -8.85 -2.93
C TYR A 126 -2.23 -10.10 -2.46
N PHE A 127 -0.93 -10.02 -2.15
CA PHE A 127 -0.22 -11.14 -1.55
C PHE A 127 -0.87 -11.57 -0.22
N GLY A 128 -1.11 -10.63 0.70
CA GLY A 128 -1.78 -10.92 1.96
C GLY A 128 -3.18 -11.53 1.79
N ALA A 129 -3.96 -11.00 0.85
CA ALA A 129 -5.29 -11.51 0.51
C ALA A 129 -5.23 -12.93 -0.08
N MET A 130 -4.34 -13.18 -1.04
CA MET A 130 -4.12 -14.49 -1.65
C MET A 130 -3.75 -15.52 -0.57
N MET A 131 -2.89 -15.15 0.36
CA MET A 131 -2.46 -16.02 1.47
C MET A 131 -3.51 -16.18 2.58
N LYS A 132 -4.68 -15.50 2.50
CA LYS A 132 -5.67 -15.41 3.58
C LYS A 132 -5.02 -15.02 4.92
N LEU A 133 -4.08 -14.08 4.88
CA LEU A 133 -3.43 -13.58 6.08
C LEU A 133 -4.45 -12.79 6.90
N LYS A 134 -4.65 -13.23 8.15
CA LYS A 134 -5.57 -12.60 9.11
C LYS A 134 -4.80 -11.70 10.06
N PRO A 135 -5.42 -10.63 10.58
CA PRO A 135 -4.86 -9.92 11.71
C PRO A 135 -4.73 -10.86 12.91
N GLU A 136 -3.73 -10.63 13.76
CA GLU A 136 -3.70 -11.26 15.08
C GLU A 136 -4.91 -10.73 15.86
N ASN A 137 -5.72 -11.64 16.41
CA ASN A 137 -6.81 -11.25 17.28
C ASN A 137 -6.19 -10.54 18.49
N LYS A 138 -6.41 -9.22 18.62
CA LYS A 138 -6.32 -8.58 19.92
C LYS A 138 -7.47 -9.16 20.75
N GLN A 139 -7.15 -10.08 21.66
CA GLN A 139 -8.04 -10.38 22.78
C GLN A 139 -8.28 -9.10 23.59
#